data_AF-A0A1L8MLN0-F1
#
_entry.id   AF-A0A1L8MLN0-F1
#
_cell.length_a   1.000
_cell.length_b   1.000
_cell.length_c   1.000
_cell.angle_alpha   90.00
_cell.angle_beta   90.00
_cell.angle_gamma   90.00
#
_symmetry.space_group_name_H-M   'P 1'
#
loop_
_entity.id
_entity.type
_entity.pdbx_description
1 polymer ?
#
loop_
_entity_poly.entity_id
_entity_poly.type
_entity_poly.pdbx_seq_one_letter_code
_entity_poly.pdbx_strand_id
1 'polypeptide(L)' 'MTQEEWLMDFQIMNGRKPTEAELAQAAKNGFKKQSGKFNLTDSQNLMKIAAGLAVAIFGYVVGYLFM' A
#
# COMPACT_ATOMS: atom_id res chain seq x y z
N MET A 1 10.94 -15.31 13.28
CA MET A 1 11.96 -14.74 12.39
C MET A 1 12.86 -13.89 13.26
N THR A 2 14.11 -14.29 13.40
CA THR A 2 15.11 -13.49 14.13
C THR A 2 15.56 -12.31 13.27
N GLN A 3 16.19 -11.31 13.89
CA GLN A 3 16.76 -10.17 13.18
C GLN A 3 17.73 -10.60 12.07
N GLU A 4 18.50 -11.66 12.31
CA GLU A 4 19.50 -12.20 11.37
C GLU A 4 18.83 -12.83 10.15
N GLU A 5 17.77 -13.63 10.35
CA GLU A 5 16.99 -14.22 9.26
C GLU A 5 16.34 -13.12 8.39
N TRP A 6 15.81 -12.07 9.02
CA TRP A 6 15.22 -10.94 8.30
C TRP A 6 16.27 -10.12 7.54
N LEU A 7 17.45 -9.93 8.13
CA LEU A 7 18.55 -9.23 7.48
C LEU A 7 19.05 -9.99 6.24
N MET A 8 19.15 -11.31 6.34
CA MET A 8 19.53 -12.19 5.24
C MET A 8 18.47 -12.17 4.14
N ASP A 9 17.18 -12.33 4.47
CA ASP A 9 16.07 -12.25 3.51
C ASP A 9 16.03 -10.86 2.84
N PHE A 10 16.22 -9.78 3.61
CA PHE A 10 16.27 -8.42 3.10
C PHE A 10 17.45 -8.22 2.12
N GLN A 11 18.63 -8.74 2.45
CA GLN A 11 19.81 -8.64 1.61
C GLN A 11 19.69 -9.50 0.34
N ILE A 12 19.09 -10.68 0.43
CA ILE A 12 18.81 -11.54 -0.73
C ILE A 12 17.80 -10.87 -1.66
N MET A 13 16.75 -10.25 -1.11
CA MET A 13 15.71 -9.60 -1.92
C MET A 13 16.16 -8.28 -2.53
N ASN A 14 16.85 -7.42 -1.77
CA ASN A 14 17.16 -6.05 -2.17
C ASN A 14 18.62 -5.86 -2.62
N GLY A 15 19.50 -6.85 -2.41
CA GLY A 15 20.93 -6.75 -2.74
C GLY A 15 21.71 -5.72 -1.89
N ARG A 16 21.09 -5.15 -0.85
CA ARG A 16 21.67 -4.11 0.00
C ARG A 16 21.36 -4.35 1.48
N LYS A 17 22.12 -3.70 2.37
CA LYS A 17 21.80 -3.66 3.80
C LYS A 17 20.55 -2.79 4.03
N PRO A 18 19.64 -3.15 4.96
CA PRO A 18 18.51 -2.33 5.32
C PRO A 18 18.99 -1.02 5.93
N THR A 19 18.28 0.06 5.61
CA THR A 19 18.51 1.37 6.22
C THR A 19 17.97 1.39 7.65
N GLU A 20 18.45 2.32 8.49
CA GLU A 20 17.95 2.47 9.88
C GLU A 20 16.43 2.62 9.96
N ALA A 21 15.82 3.29 8.97
CA ALA A 21 14.38 3.42 8.88
C ALA A 21 13.68 2.07 8.65
N GLU A 22 14.19 1.25 7.73
CA GLU A 22 13.65 -0.08 7.43
C GLU A 22 13.89 -1.06 8.59
N LEU A 23 15.05 -0.98 9.24
CA LEU A 23 15.36 -1.77 10.42
C LEU A 23 14.47 -1.39 11.61
N ALA A 24 14.20 -0.10 11.83
CA ALA A 24 13.29 0.37 12.87
C ALA A 24 11.85 -0.09 12.62
N GLN A 25 11.40 -0.09 11.36
CA GLN A 25 10.10 -0.62 10.97
C GLN A 25 10.03 -2.14 11.19
N ALA A 26 11.08 -2.87 10.81
CA ALA A 26 11.18 -4.30 11.02
C ALA A 26 11.20 -4.66 12.51
N ALA A 27 11.97 -3.93 13.32
CA ALA A 27 12.03 -4.09 14.77
C ALA A 27 10.66 -3.84 15.42
N LYS A 28 9.97 -2.76 15.04
CA LYS A 28 8.59 -2.48 15.48
C LYS A 28 7.60 -3.59 15.09
N ASN A 29 7.81 -4.18 13.91
CA ASN A 29 6.96 -5.25 13.38
C ASN A 29 7.41 -6.66 13.81
N GLY A 30 8.45 -6.78 14.65
CA GLY A 30 8.98 -8.07 15.12
C GLY A 30 9.58 -8.92 14.00
N PHE A 31 10.24 -8.31 13.02
CA PHE A 31 10.89 -8.95 11.88
C PHE A 31 9.96 -9.87 11.08
N LYS A 32 8.67 -9.54 11.01
CA LYS A 32 7.72 -10.35 10.23
C LYS A 32 8.06 -10.27 8.75
N LYS A 33 8.07 -11.43 8.08
CA LYS A 33 8.18 -11.55 6.63
C LYS A 33 7.10 -10.66 6.02
N GLN A 34 7.49 -9.66 5.24
CA GLN A 34 6.57 -8.75 4.57
C GLN A 34 5.96 -9.51 3.38
N SER A 35 5.14 -10.52 3.66
CA SER A 35 4.19 -11.03 2.68
C SER A 35 3.28 -9.85 2.35
N GLY A 36 3.35 -9.38 1.10
CA GLY A 36 2.68 -8.16 0.63
C GLY A 36 1.25 -8.08 1.13
N LYS A 37 1.06 -7.36 2.24
CA LYS A 37 -0.23 -7.15 2.84
C LYS A 37 -0.79 -5.94 2.11
N PHE A 38 -1.41 -6.19 0.97
CA PHE A 38 -2.29 -5.22 0.34
C PHE A 38 -3.36 -4.90 1.39
N ASN A 39 -3.23 -3.75 2.04
CA ASN A 39 -4.18 -3.34 3.06
C ASN A 39 -5.51 -3.09 2.35
N LEU A 40 -6.45 -4.04 2.44
CA LEU A 40 -7.82 -3.86 1.96
C LEU A 40 -8.51 -2.63 2.59
N THR A 41 -7.96 -2.08 3.67
CA THR A 41 -8.41 -0.83 4.29
C THR A 41 -8.20 0.39 3.39
N ASP A 42 -7.18 0.41 2.53
CA ASP A 42 -6.98 1.47 1.53
C ASP A 42 -8.05 1.40 0.42
N SER A 43 -8.56 0.20 0.12
CA SER A 43 -9.64 0.02 -0.86
C SER A 43 -10.95 0.70 -0.45
N GLN A 44 -11.24 0.85 0.85
CA GLN A 44 -12.51 1.46 1.27
C GLN A 44 -12.56 2.96 0.94
N ASN A 45 -11.46 3.67 1.15
CA ASN A 45 -11.37 5.09 0.80
C ASN A 45 -11.28 5.28 -0.72
N LEU A 46 -10.55 4.41 -1.43
CA LEU A 46 -10.49 4.40 -2.89
C LEU A 46 -11.86 4.13 -3.53
N MET A 47 -12.64 3.18 -3.01
CA MET A 47 -13.97 2.86 -3.54
C MET A 47 -14.95 4.03 -3.35
N LYS A 48 -14.85 4.76 -2.23
CA LYS A 48 -15.65 5.97 -1.99
C LYS A 48 -15.28 7.11 -2.95
N ILE A 49 -13.99 7.34 -3.18
CA ILE A 49 -13.50 8.37 -4.12
C ILE A 49 -13.92 8.00 -5.56
N ALA A 50 -13.76 6.74 -5.95
CA ALA A 50 -14.16 6.25 -7.27
C ALA A 50 -15.67 6.39 -7.52
N ALA A 51 -16.51 6.06 -6.53
CA ALA A 51 -17.96 6.26 -6.63
C ALA A 51 -18.33 7.74 -6.77
N GLY A 52 -17.68 8.63 -6.01
CA GLY A 52 -17.89 10.07 -6.12
C GLY A 52 -17.53 10.62 -7.50
N LEU A 53 -16.38 10.20 -8.06
CA LEU A 53 -15.96 10.60 -9.40
C LEU A 53 -16.91 10.07 -10.49
N ALA A 54 -17.39 8.83 -10.37
CA ALA A 54 -18.33 8.25 -11.34
C ALA A 54 -19.65 9.04 -11.40
N VAL A 55 -20.20 9.43 -10.25
CA VAL A 55 -21.43 10.25 -10.19
C VAL A 55 -21.20 11.64 -10.75
N ALA A 56 -20.05 12.27 -10.45
CA ALA A 56 -19.72 13.60 -10.97
C ALA A 56 -19.57 13.60 -12.50
N ILE A 57 -18.88 12.60 -13.06
CA ILE A 57 -18.71 12.45 -14.51
C ILE A 57 -20.06 12.16 -15.18
N PHE A 58 -20.86 11.26 -14.61
CA PHE A 58 -22.19 10.95 -15.13
C PHE A 58 -23.08 12.19 -15.14
N GLY A 59 -23.15 12.95 -14.04
CA GLY A 59 -23.92 14.18 -13.96
C GLY A 59 -23.44 15.25 -14.96
N TYR A 60 -22.13 15.39 -15.14
CA TYR A 60 -21.55 16.31 -16.12
C TYR A 60 -21.94 15.93 -17.56
N VAL A 61 -21.79 14.65 -17.93
CA VAL A 61 -22.10 14.16 -19.27
C VAL A 61 -23.59 14.26 -19.57
N VAL A 62 -24.44 13.86 -18.61
CA VAL A 62 -25.90 13.99 -18.73
C VAL A 62 -26.30 15.47 -18.84
N GLY A 63 -25.78 16.34 -17.97
CA GLY A 63 -26.06 17.77 -18.03
C GLY A 63 -25.66 18.40 -19.37
N TYR A 64 -24.55 17.96 -19.95
CA TYR A 64 -24.10 18.43 -21.27
C TYR A 64 -24.94 17.89 -22.43
N LEU A 65 -25.60 16.74 -22.27
CA LEU A 65 -26.44 16.14 -23.32
C LEU A 65 -27.84 16.76 -23.41
N PHE A 66 -28.33 17.34 -22.30
CA PHE A 66 -29.68 17.89 -22.15
C PHE A 66 -29.72 19.43 -22.09
N MET A 67 -28.59 20.10 -22.31
CA MET A 67 -28.45 21.56 -22.45
C MET A 67 -28.16 21.92 -23.90
#